data_AF-A0A3E0R4J1-F1
#
_entry.id   AF-A0A3E0R4J1-F1
#
_cell.length_a   1.000
_cell.length_b   1.000
_cell.length_c   1.000
_cell.angle_alpha   90.00
_cell.angle_beta   90.00
_cell.angle_gamma   90.00
#
_symmetry.space_group_name_H-M   'P 1'
#
loop_
_entity.id
_entity.type
_entity.pdbx_description
1 polymer ?
#
loop_
_entity_poly.entity_id
_entity_poly.type
_entity_poly.pdbx_seq_one_letter_code
_entity_poly.pdbx_strand_id
1 'polypeptide(L)'
;NAPEPEIKQVEVAAAAPSNAVYYSIQIAVSRNDLPLLPENFMGLTDVYRTDVYGLYKYFYGKVSSFKEAEALKATATAHYPDAYIVAFEGAKKIDVKEAKKIAP
;
A
#
# COMPACT_ATOMS: atom_id res chain seq x y z
N ASN A 1 30.57 -5.72 0.63
CA ASN A 1 29.81 -5.32 1.82
C ASN A 1 29.19 -3.96 1.56
N ALA A 2 28.07 -3.93 0.84
CA ALA A 2 27.31 -2.70 0.61
C ALA A 2 26.29 -2.56 1.75
N PRO A 3 26.15 -1.38 2.37
CA PRO A 3 25.16 -1.17 3.41
C PRO A 3 23.76 -1.25 2.79
N GLU A 4 22.89 -2.07 3.37
CA GLU A 4 21.45 -2.00 3.13
C GLU A 4 20.98 -0.55 3.33
N PRO A 5 20.25 0.05 2.38
CA PRO A 5 19.73 1.39 2.60
C PRO A 5 18.61 1.32 3.64
N GLU A 6 18.87 1.91 4.81
CA GLU A 6 17.85 2.25 5.80
C GLU A 6 16.72 3.03 5.12
N ILE A 7 15.55 2.37 5.01
CA ILE A 7 14.29 2.97 4.60
C ILE A 7 13.94 4.04 5.64
N LYS A 8 13.83 5.31 5.23
CA LYS A 8 13.36 6.38 6.13
C LYS A 8 11.83 6.28 6.23
N GLN A 9 11.39 5.32 7.04
CA GLN A 9 10.01 5.12 7.43
C GLN A 9 9.45 6.41 8.04
N VAL A 10 8.71 7.20 7.25
CA VAL A 10 7.86 8.26 7.78
C VAL A 10 6.65 7.59 8.41
N GLU A 11 6.77 7.31 9.69
CA GLU A 11 5.73 6.78 10.57
C GLU A 11 4.65 7.84 10.84
N VAL A 12 3.40 7.54 10.49
CA VAL A 12 2.24 8.08 11.21
C VAL A 12 1.16 6.99 11.39
N ALA A 13 1.04 6.56 12.65
CA ALA A 13 -0.14 6.07 13.36
C ALA A 13 -0.87 4.81 12.85
N ALA A 14 -0.51 3.65 13.40
CA ALA A 14 -1.32 2.94 14.40
C ALA A 14 -0.66 1.59 14.69
N ALA A 15 -0.34 1.35 15.95
CA ALA A 15 0.10 0.06 16.46
C ALA A 15 -1.02 -0.98 16.27
N ALA A 16 -1.11 -1.55 15.08
CA ALA A 16 -1.72 -2.86 14.92
C ALA A 16 -0.74 -3.87 15.55
N PRO A 17 -1.24 -4.93 16.22
CA PRO A 17 -0.37 -5.96 16.78
C PRO A 17 0.57 -6.44 15.67
N SER A 18 1.83 -6.66 16.01
CA SER A 18 2.97 -6.95 15.13
C SER A 18 2.82 -8.15 14.18
N ASN A 19 1.65 -8.79 14.16
CA ASN A 19 1.27 -9.95 13.36
C ASN A 19 -0.05 -9.75 12.58
N ALA A 20 -0.61 -8.53 12.53
CA ALA A 20 -1.83 -8.28 11.76
C ALA A 20 -1.51 -8.13 10.26
N VAL A 21 -2.20 -8.94 9.46
CA VAL A 21 -2.20 -8.83 8.01
C VAL A 21 -3.16 -7.71 7.60
N TYR A 22 -2.71 -6.82 6.73
CA TYR A 22 -3.53 -5.83 6.08
C TYR A 22 -3.26 -5.78 4.58
N TYR A 23 -4.27 -5.34 3.84
CA TYR A 23 -4.26 -5.20 2.40
C TYR A 23 -4.37 -3.74 2.02
N SER A 24 -3.75 -3.42 0.90
CA SER A 24 -3.84 -2.12 0.27
C SER A 24 -3.68 -2.24 -1.24
N ILE A 25 -4.04 -1.22 -1.99
CA ILE A 25 -4.05 -1.28 -3.44
C ILE A 25 -2.94 -0.38 -3.94
N GLN A 26 -1.90 -0.97 -4.52
CA GLN A 26 -0.84 -0.18 -5.15
C GLN A 26 -1.40 0.42 -6.44
N ILE A 27 -1.47 1.74 -6.52
CA ILE A 27 -2.05 2.47 -7.67
C ILE A 27 -0.96 3.06 -8.58
N ALA A 28 0.20 3.40 -8.02
CA ALA A 28 1.28 4.01 -8.79
C ALA A 28 2.65 3.79 -8.14
N VAL A 29 3.69 3.87 -8.97
CA VAL A 29 5.08 3.96 -8.53
C VAL A 29 5.75 5.06 -9.34
N SER A 30 6.33 6.04 -8.68
CA SER A 30 7.02 7.14 -9.35
C SER A 30 8.39 7.39 -8.70
N ARG A 31 9.33 7.89 -9.49
CA ARG A 31 10.58 8.45 -8.96
C ARG A 31 10.37 9.87 -8.41
N ASN A 32 9.28 10.52 -8.81
CA ASN A 32 8.95 11.85 -8.34
C ASN A 32 8.09 11.78 -7.08
N ASP A 33 8.42 12.63 -6.11
CA ASP A 33 7.58 12.89 -4.96
C ASP A 33 6.30 13.58 -5.45
N LEU A 34 5.16 12.92 -5.26
CA LEU A 34 3.85 13.47 -5.50
C LEU A 34 3.19 13.71 -4.14
N PRO A 35 2.65 14.91 -3.91
CA PRO A 35 1.85 15.19 -2.72
C PRO A 35 0.65 14.24 -2.65
N LEU A 36 0.32 13.77 -1.45
CA LEU A 36 -0.87 12.95 -1.13
C LEU A 36 -2.17 13.76 -1.22
N LEU A 37 -2.35 14.48 -2.33
CA LEU A 37 -3.52 15.30 -2.60
C LEU A 37 -4.49 14.52 -3.48
N PRO A 38 -5.80 14.54 -3.19
CA PRO A 38 -6.80 13.84 -3.99
C PRO A 38 -6.76 14.27 -5.45
N GLU A 39 -6.39 15.52 -5.75
CA GLU A 39 -6.19 16.04 -7.11
C GLU A 39 -5.14 15.24 -7.91
N ASN A 40 -4.09 14.73 -7.25
CA ASN A 40 -3.08 13.87 -7.88
C ASN A 40 -3.53 12.42 -8.03
N PHE A 41 -4.53 12.02 -7.26
CA PHE A 41 -5.01 10.63 -7.20
C PHE A 41 -6.44 10.44 -7.71
N MET A 42 -6.88 11.27 -8.66
CA MET A 42 -8.21 11.16 -9.28
C MET A 42 -9.38 11.25 -8.27
N GLY A 43 -9.19 12.01 -7.20
CA GLY A 43 -10.17 12.19 -6.12
C GLY A 43 -10.02 11.21 -4.95
N LEU A 44 -9.06 10.28 -5.00
CA LEU A 44 -8.83 9.33 -3.90
C LEU A 44 -8.24 10.03 -2.67
N THR A 45 -8.91 9.94 -1.53
CA THR A 45 -8.51 10.57 -0.27
C THR A 45 -7.68 9.65 0.63
N ASP A 46 -7.94 8.34 0.60
CA ASP A 46 -7.26 7.34 1.43
C ASP A 46 -5.95 6.86 0.80
N VAL A 47 -5.15 7.78 0.27
CA VAL A 47 -3.88 7.45 -0.39
C VAL A 47 -2.72 7.69 0.57
N TYR A 48 -1.81 6.73 0.64
CA TYR A 48 -0.56 6.85 1.37
C TYR A 48 0.62 6.44 0.49
N ARG A 49 1.83 6.85 0.89
CA ARG A 49 3.06 6.64 0.14
C ARG A 49 4.10 5.96 0.99
N THR A 50 4.91 5.11 0.38
CA THR A 50 6.17 4.61 0.96
C THR A 50 7.34 4.89 0.03
N ASP A 51 8.49 5.22 0.60
CA ASP A 51 9.76 5.31 -0.12
C ASP A 51 10.49 3.96 -0.07
N VAL A 52 10.92 3.48 -1.22
CA VAL A 52 11.62 2.21 -1.35
C VAL A 52 12.70 2.36 -2.42
N TYR A 53 13.97 2.40 -2.02
CA TYR A 53 15.12 2.57 -2.93
C TYR A 53 15.00 3.79 -3.86
N GLY A 54 14.52 4.94 -3.35
CA GLY A 54 14.32 6.15 -4.14
C GLY A 54 13.11 6.10 -5.10
N LEU A 55 12.24 5.10 -4.95
CA LEU A 55 10.93 5.05 -5.60
C LEU A 55 9.84 5.33 -4.57
N TYR A 56 8.96 6.25 -4.91
CA TYR A 56 7.74 6.53 -4.18
C TYR A 56 6.63 5.60 -4.68
N LYS A 57 6.18 4.70 -3.81
CA LYS A 57 5.06 3.79 -4.08
C LYS A 57 3.81 4.36 -3.43
N TYR A 58 2.75 4.46 -4.21
CA TYR A 58 1.46 5.01 -3.76
C TYR A 58 0.46 3.88 -3.62
N PHE A 59 -0.26 3.91 -2.52
CA PHE A 59 -1.20 2.89 -2.10
C PHE A 59 -2.51 3.53 -1.70
N TYR A 60 -3.62 2.87 -2.01
CA TYR A 60 -4.98 3.33 -1.73
C TYR A 60 -5.69 2.37 -0.79
N GLY A 61 -6.23 2.94 0.29
CA GLY A 61 -6.95 2.28 1.36
C GLY A 61 -6.11 1.30 2.17
N LYS A 62 -6.48 1.06 3.42
CA LYS A 62 -5.83 0.08 4.29
C LYS A 62 -6.91 -0.72 5.01
N VAL A 63 -7.03 -2.00 4.65
CA VAL A 63 -8.11 -2.87 5.12
C VAL A 63 -7.57 -4.19 5.63
N SER A 64 -8.29 -4.86 6.53
CA SER A 64 -7.81 -6.10 7.13
C SER A 64 -8.36 -7.36 6.44
N SER A 65 -9.33 -7.20 5.53
CA SER A 65 -9.95 -8.30 4.79
C SER A 65 -9.71 -8.18 3.29
N PHE A 66 -9.52 -9.34 2.65
CA PHE A 66 -9.29 -9.37 1.21
C PHE A 66 -10.50 -8.87 0.42
N LYS A 67 -11.73 -9.18 0.88
CA LYS A 67 -12.98 -8.72 0.25
C LYS A 67 -13.08 -7.19 0.17
N GLU A 68 -12.67 -6.49 1.21
CA GLU A 68 -12.62 -5.01 1.21
C GLU A 68 -11.55 -4.51 0.24
N ALA A 69 -10.41 -5.21 0.16
CA ALA A 69 -9.36 -4.87 -0.78
C ALA A 69 -9.80 -5.05 -2.23
N GLU A 70 -10.63 -6.05 -2.54
CA GLU A 70 -11.24 -6.19 -3.87
C GLU A 70 -12.18 -5.04 -4.21
N ALA A 71 -12.98 -4.58 -3.24
CA ALA A 71 -13.84 -3.41 -3.44
C ALA A 71 -13.02 -2.15 -3.71
N LEU A 72 -11.98 -1.90 -2.92
CA LEU A 72 -11.05 -0.78 -3.14
C LEU A 72 -10.32 -0.89 -4.47
N LYS A 73 -9.89 -2.11 -4.84
CA LYS A 73 -9.26 -2.38 -6.13
C LYS A 73 -10.22 -2.02 -7.26
N ALA A 74 -11.49 -2.42 -7.20
CA ALA A 74 -12.46 -2.10 -8.24
C ALA A 74 -12.60 -0.58 -8.43
N THR A 75 -12.70 0.18 -7.33
CA THR A 75 -12.71 1.66 -7.37
C THR A 75 -11.42 2.22 -7.96
N ALA A 76 -10.26 1.73 -7.52
CA ALA A 76 -8.97 2.18 -8.02
C ALA A 76 -8.78 1.85 -9.51
N THR A 77 -9.22 0.67 -9.96
CA THR A 77 -9.06 0.19 -11.35
C THR A 77 -9.82 1.04 -12.35
N ALA A 78 -10.87 1.73 -11.92
CA ALA A 78 -11.60 2.71 -12.75
C ALA A 78 -10.70 3.88 -13.20
N HIS A 79 -9.67 4.21 -12.41
CA HIS A 79 -8.74 5.31 -12.66
C HIS A 79 -7.31 4.83 -12.98
N TYR A 80 -6.92 3.70 -12.39
CA TYR A 80 -5.58 3.11 -12.42
C TYR A 80 -5.70 1.65 -12.90
N PRO A 81 -5.64 1.39 -14.21
CA PRO A 81 -5.78 0.04 -14.75
C PRO A 81 -4.68 -0.92 -14.26
N ASP A 82 -3.51 -0.39 -13.93
CA ASP A 82 -2.38 -1.12 -13.34
C ASP A 82 -2.50 -1.34 -11.82
N ALA A 83 -3.63 -0.95 -11.21
CA ALA A 83 -3.83 -1.10 -9.77
C ALA A 83 -3.97 -2.56 -9.35
N TYR A 84 -3.26 -2.95 -8.30
CA TYR A 84 -3.30 -4.31 -7.78
C TYR A 84 -3.23 -4.36 -6.26
N ILE A 85 -3.80 -5.44 -5.70
CA ILE A 85 -3.82 -5.66 -4.26
C ILE A 85 -2.42 -6.10 -3.82
N VAL A 86 -1.92 -5.45 -2.78
CA VAL A 86 -0.73 -5.84 -2.02
C VAL A 86 -1.14 -6.20 -0.60
N ALA A 87 -0.46 -7.18 -0.03
CA ALA A 87 -0.66 -7.57 1.35
C ALA A 87 0.60 -7.30 2.15
N PHE A 88 0.41 -6.92 3.40
CA PHE A 88 1.44 -6.63 4.35
C PHE A 88 1.13 -7.34 5.66
N GLU A 89 2.15 -7.93 6.27
CA GLU A 89 2.10 -8.48 7.62
C GLU A 89 3.01 -7.60 8.49
N GLY A 90 2.41 -6.75 9.31
CA GLY A 90 3.14 -5.72 10.05
C GLY A 90 3.93 -4.80 9.10
N ALA A 91 5.25 -4.85 9.14
CA ALA A 91 6.13 -4.03 8.28
C ALA A 91 6.58 -4.75 6.99
N LYS A 92 6.28 -6.04 6.84
CA LYS A 92 6.77 -6.84 5.71
C LYS A 92 5.68 -7.02 4.66
N LYS A 93 6.02 -6.81 3.39
CA LYS A 93 5.15 -7.19 2.29
C LYS A 93 5.12 -8.72 2.19
N ILE A 94 3.93 -9.30 2.15
CA ILE A 94 3.71 -10.74 1.94
C ILE A 94 2.91 -10.98 0.66
N ASP A 95 2.89 -12.23 0.20
CA ASP A 95 2.12 -12.60 -0.97
C ASP A 95 0.62 -12.56 -0.65
N VAL A 96 -0.21 -12.04 -1.55
CA VAL A 96 -1.66 -11.93 -1.33
C VAL A 96 -2.29 -13.31 -1.11
N LYS A 97 -1.74 -14.35 -1.74
CA LYS A 97 -2.17 -15.74 -1.53
C LYS A 97 -1.91 -16.22 -0.10
N GLU A 98 -0.77 -15.85 0.48
CA GLU A 98 -0.43 -16.20 1.86
C GLU A 98 -1.26 -15.39 2.85
N ALA A 99 -1.40 -14.09 2.59
CA ALA A 99 -2.25 -13.19 3.34
C ALA A 99 -3.69 -13.72 3.44
N LYS A 100 -4.27 -14.20 2.34
CA LYS A 100 -5.63 -14.77 2.30
C LYS A 100 -5.83 -15.97 3.23
N LYS A 101 -4.77 -16.72 3.52
CA LYS A 101 -4.84 -17.85 4.45
C LYS A 101 -4.95 -17.38 5.90
N ILE A 102 -4.40 -16.20 6.20
CA ILE A 102 -4.38 -15.59 7.54
C ILE A 102 -5.61 -14.70 7.74
N ALA A 103 -5.96 -13.90 6.73
CA ALA A 103 -7.04 -12.93 6.71
C ALA A 103 -7.83 -13.01 5.39
N PRO A 104 -8.84 -13.90 5.30
CA PRO A 104 -9.63 -14.12 4.08
C PRO A 104 -10.57 -12.97 3.69
#